data_AF-A0A817LD44-F1
#
_entry.id   AF-A0A817LD44-F1
#
_cell.length_a   1.000
_cell.length_b   1.000
_cell.length_c   1.000
_cell.angle_alpha   90.00
_cell.angle_beta   90.00
_cell.angle_gamma   90.00
#
_symmetry.space_group_name_H-M   'P 1'
#
loop_
_entity.id
_entity.type
_entity.pdbx_description
1 polymer ?
#
loop_
_entity_poly.entity_id
_entity_poly.type
_entity_poly.pdbx_seq_one_letter_code
_entity_poly.pdbx_strand_id
1 'polypeptide(L)'
;AFLGLLIQAGAEFSHHQSLIELWDISRSRPMYHATMSLERFKNLLRFLRFDDRQRRDKSDRLAAIRYVFQSFTKQLPRHFISSENITIDEQLVPF
;
A
#
# COMPACT_ATOMS: atom_id res chain seq x y z
N ALA A 1 6.17 10.35 -3.17
CA ALA A 1 5.40 11.10 -2.15
C ALA A 1 4.31 10.23 -1.49
N PHE A 2 3.24 9.82 -2.20
CA PHE A 2 2.10 9.09 -1.59
C PHE A 2 2.48 7.81 -0.82
N LEU A 3 3.24 6.91 -1.45
CA LEU A 3 3.72 5.68 -0.78
C LEU A 3 4.58 5.98 0.45
N GLY A 4 5.36 7.07 0.43
CA GLY A 4 6.17 7.49 1.57
C GLY A 4 5.31 7.86 2.79
N LEU A 5 4.15 8.49 2.57
CA LEU A 5 3.21 8.79 3.65
C LEU A 5 2.53 7.52 4.20
N LEU A 6 2.26 6.52 3.35
CA LEU A 6 1.74 5.23 3.82
C LEU A 6 2.78 4.48 4.67
N ILE A 7 4.05 4.48 4.24
CA ILE A 7 5.15 3.88 5.00
C ILE A 7 5.32 4.60 6.34
N GLN A 8 5.26 5.95 6.34
CA GLN A 8 5.33 6.75 7.55
C GLN A 8 4.21 6.40 8.53
N ALA A 9 2.96 6.34 8.06
CA ALA A 9 1.81 5.96 8.90
C ALA A 9 1.95 4.54 9.49
N GLY A 10 2.51 3.60 8.72
CA GLY A 10 2.81 2.25 9.20
C GLY A 10 3.90 2.24 10.27
N ALA A 11 4.99 3.00 10.07
CA ALA A 11 6.08 3.13 11.03
C ALA A 11 5.65 3.78 12.36
N GLU A 12 4.60 4.60 12.32
CA GLU A 12 4.01 5.26 13.50
C GLU A 12 2.91 4.43 14.18
N PHE A 13 2.59 3.25 13.63
CA PHE A 13 1.46 2.44 14.09
C PHE A 13 0.12 3.18 14.02
N SER A 14 -0.02 4.17 13.15
CA SER A 14 -1.18 5.06 13.03
C SER A 14 -2.36 4.46 12.26
N HIS A 15 -2.43 3.14 12.15
CA HIS A 15 -3.46 2.41 11.39
C HIS A 15 -4.90 2.64 11.88
N HIS A 16 -5.09 3.08 13.13
CA HIS A 16 -6.39 3.43 13.70
C HIS A 16 -6.68 4.95 13.71
N GLN A 17 -5.71 5.78 13.31
CA GLN A 17 -5.89 7.23 13.29
C GLN A 17 -6.63 7.66 12.02
N SER A 18 -7.50 8.65 12.17
CA SER A 18 -8.19 9.23 11.02
C SER A 18 -7.23 10.05 10.16
N LEU A 19 -7.52 10.17 8.86
CA LEU A 19 -6.73 11.02 7.97
C LEU A 19 -6.77 12.50 8.38
N ILE A 20 -7.82 12.94 9.08
CA ILE A 20 -7.92 14.32 9.57
C ILE A 20 -6.89 14.55 10.67
N GLU A 21 -6.75 13.61 11.61
CA GLU A 21 -5.74 13.67 12.67
C GLU A 21 -4.32 13.60 12.12
N LEU A 22 -4.07 12.74 11.12
CA LEU A 22 -2.77 12.64 10.45
C LEU A 22 -2.37 13.92 9.69
N TRP A 23 -3.33 14.78 9.35
CA TRP A 23 -3.08 16.06 8.68
C TRP A 23 -3.28 17.28 9.60
N ASP A 24 -3.50 17.07 10.90
CA ASP A 24 -3.62 18.15 11.86
C ASP A 24 -2.28 18.87 12.06
N ILE A 25 -2.21 20.16 11.75
CA ILE A 25 -0.97 20.94 11.78
C ILE A 25 -0.35 20.98 13.19
N SER A 26 -1.18 20.92 14.24
CA SER A 26 -0.73 21.07 15.63
C SER A 26 -0.30 19.75 16.28
N ARG A 27 -0.85 18.62 15.82
CA ARG A 27 -0.70 17.31 16.45
C ARG A 27 0.02 16.30 15.57
N SER A 28 -0.03 16.45 14.26
CA SER A 28 0.61 15.52 13.31
C SER A 28 2.08 15.86 13.13
N ARG A 29 2.84 14.88 12.61
CA ARG A 29 4.18 15.19 12.13
C ARG A 29 4.11 16.17 10.95
N PRO A 30 5.05 17.11 10.83
CA PRO A 30 5.09 18.06 9.71
C PRO A 30 5.12 17.39 8.33
N MET A 31 5.66 16.17 8.27
CA MET A 31 5.84 15.42 7.02
C MET A 31 4.54 15.22 6.23
N TYR A 32 3.39 15.00 6.90
CA TYR A 32 2.12 14.75 6.20
C TYR A 32 1.66 15.96 5.39
N HIS A 33 1.51 17.13 6.03
CA HIS A 33 1.04 18.34 5.37
C HIS A 33 2.14 19.04 4.55
N ALA A 34 3.42 18.86 4.88
CA ALA A 34 4.53 19.34 4.07
C ALA A 34 4.69 18.56 2.75
N THR A 35 4.26 17.29 2.70
CA THR A 35 4.38 16.46 1.49
C THR A 35 3.23 16.69 0.50
N MET A 36 1.98 16.75 0.97
CA MET A 36 0.82 17.07 0.14
C MET A 36 -0.40 17.44 0.99
N SER A 37 -1.41 18.09 0.39
CA SER A 37 -2.67 18.38 1.09
C SER A 37 -3.47 17.10 1.40
N LEU A 38 -4.30 17.16 2.46
CA LEU A 38 -5.22 16.09 2.84
C LEU A 38 -6.13 15.70 1.67
N GLU A 39 -6.64 16.69 0.94
CA GLU A 39 -7.51 16.46 -0.22
C GLU A 39 -6.79 15.71 -1.34
N ARG A 40 -5.53 16.09 -1.63
CA ARG A 40 -4.72 15.39 -2.63
C ARG A 40 -4.50 13.93 -2.24
N PHE A 41 -4.18 13.67 -0.97
CA PHE A 41 -4.01 12.30 -0.47
C PHE A 41 -5.29 11.48 -0.58
N LYS A 42 -6.44 12.03 -0.14
CA LYS A 42 -7.76 11.39 -0.27
C LYS A 42 -8.11 11.05 -1.71
N ASN A 43 -7.85 11.96 -2.64
CA ASN A 43 -8.09 11.74 -4.07
C ASN A 43 -7.22 10.60 -4.61
N LEU A 44 -5.93 10.58 -4.28
CA LEU A 44 -5.04 9.49 -4.69
C LEU A 44 -5.51 8.14 -4.11
N LEU A 45 -5.86 8.10 -2.83
CA LEU A 45 -6.34 6.88 -2.17
C LEU A 45 -7.62 6.34 -2.84
N ARG A 46 -8.56 7.21 -3.19
CA ARG A 46 -9.84 6.83 -3.83
C ARG A 46 -9.67 6.31 -5.27
N PHE A 47 -8.78 6.94 -6.03
CA PHE A 47 -8.65 6.71 -7.47
C PHE A 47 -7.47 5.82 -7.86
N LEU A 48 -6.65 5.35 -6.91
CA LEU A 48 -5.57 4.42 -7.19
C LEU A 48 -6.10 3.14 -7.85
N ARG A 49 -5.51 2.75 -8.98
CA ARG A 49 -5.84 1.53 -9.74
C ARG A 49 -4.56 0.87 -10.21
N PHE A 50 -4.58 -0.45 -10.31
CA PHE A 50 -3.43 -1.28 -10.70
C PHE A 50 -3.70 -2.10 -11.96
N ASP A 51 -4.79 -1.78 -12.67
CA ASP A 51 -5.25 -2.47 -13.85
C ASP A 51 -5.96 -1.52 -14.81
N ASP A 52 -6.14 -1.97 -16.06
CA ASP A 52 -7.02 -1.34 -17.02
C ASP A 52 -8.40 -1.99 -16.96
N ARG A 53 -9.39 -1.24 -16.43
CA ARG A 53 -10.77 -1.73 -16.26
C ARG A 53 -11.40 -2.21 -17.57
N GLN A 54 -11.02 -1.66 -18.72
CA GLN A 54 -11.58 -2.06 -20.01
C GLN A 54 -11.08 -3.42 -20.47
N ARG A 55 -9.87 -3.80 -20.06
CA ARG A 55 -9.21 -5.06 -20.42
C ARG A 55 -9.23 -6.10 -19.30
N ARG A 56 -9.90 -5.80 -18.18
CA ARG A 56 -9.94 -6.67 -17.00
C ARG A 56 -10.60 -8.00 -17.33
N ASP A 57 -9.87 -9.08 -17.13
CA ASP A 57 -10.42 -10.42 -17.15
C ASP A 57 -11.41 -10.59 -15.99
N LYS A 58 -12.67 -10.88 -16.32
CA LYS A 58 -13.75 -11.05 -15.34
C LYS A 58 -13.70 -12.40 -14.62
N SER A 59 -12.95 -13.36 -15.15
CA SER A 59 -12.80 -14.70 -14.56
C SER A 59 -11.74 -14.73 -13.44
N ASP A 60 -10.71 -13.89 -13.51
CA ASP A 60 -9.70 -13.76 -12.47
C ASP A 60 -10.18 -12.81 -11.35
N ARG A 61 -10.52 -13.39 -10.19
CA ARG A 61 -10.94 -12.63 -9.00
C ARG A 61 -9.87 -11.66 -8.48
N LEU A 62 -8.59 -11.86 -8.83
CA LEU A 62 -7.48 -10.98 -8.44
C LEU A 62 -7.07 -9.99 -9.55
N ALA A 63 -7.78 -9.96 -10.69
CA ALA A 63 -7.38 -9.22 -11.89
C ALA A 63 -7.02 -7.74 -11.60
N ALA A 64 -7.75 -7.10 -10.68
CA ALA A 64 -7.57 -5.70 -10.34
C ALA A 64 -6.19 -5.35 -9.72
N ILE A 65 -5.49 -6.32 -9.13
CA ILE A 65 -4.14 -6.14 -8.54
C ILE A 65 -3.12 -7.14 -9.07
N ARG A 66 -3.53 -8.06 -9.96
CA ARG A 66 -2.76 -9.19 -10.47
C ARG A 66 -1.37 -8.78 -10.95
N TYR A 67 -1.33 -7.72 -11.75
CA TYR A 67 -0.07 -7.22 -12.32
C TYR A 67 0.93 -6.82 -11.24
N VAL A 68 0.51 -6.04 -10.24
CA VAL A 68 1.40 -5.58 -9.17
C VAL A 68 1.80 -6.75 -8.28
N PHE A 69 0.85 -7.63 -7.92
CA PHE A 69 1.13 -8.80 -7.09
C PHE A 69 2.18 -9.70 -7.75
N GLN A 70 1.99 -10.07 -9.02
CA GLN A 70 2.97 -10.89 -9.76
C GLN A 70 4.31 -10.18 -9.96
N SER A 71 4.28 -8.87 -10.26
CA SER A 71 5.52 -8.10 -10.43
C SER A 71 6.33 -8.07 -9.14
N PHE A 72 5.66 -7.90 -8.00
CA PHE A 72 6.30 -7.92 -6.68
C PHE A 72 6.87 -9.30 -6.35
N THR A 73 6.04 -10.36 -6.40
CA THR A 73 6.47 -11.71 -6.02
C THR A 73 7.57 -12.26 -6.93
N LYS A 74 7.60 -11.88 -8.21
CA LYS A 74 8.67 -12.25 -9.14
C LYS A 74 10.03 -11.65 -8.77
N GLN A 75 10.07 -10.49 -8.10
CA GLN A 75 11.33 -9.85 -7.71
C GLN A 75 11.91 -10.43 -6.42
N LEU A 76 11.08 -10.85 -5.47
CA LEU A 76 11.53 -11.33 -4.15
C LEU A 76 12.64 -12.42 -4.21
N PRO A 77 12.50 -13.53 -4.96
CA PRO A 77 13.54 -14.57 -5.00
C PRO A 77 14.82 -14.14 -5.74
N ARG A 78 14.79 -13.01 -6.48
CA ARG A 78 15.98 -12.48 -7.16
C ARG A 78 16.90 -11.72 -6.21
N HIS A 79 16.37 -11.25 -5.09
CA HIS A 79 17.08 -10.41 -4.13
C HIS A 79 17.40 -11.13 -2.82
N PHE A 80 16.99 -12.40 -2.67
CA PHE A 80 17.25 -13.19 -1.49
C PHE A 80 17.41 -14.66 -1.85
N ILE A 81 18.48 -15.28 -1.36
CA ILE A 81 18.73 -16.72 -1.45
C ILE A 81 18.40 -17.32 -0.09
N SER A 82 17.42 -18.23 -0.04
CA SER A 82 17.04 -18.91 1.20
C SER A 82 18.11 -19.91 1.62
N SER A 83 18.22 -20.13 2.93
CA SER A 83 18.99 -21.26 3.49
C SER A 83 18.18 -22.55 3.42
N GLU A 84 18.75 -23.64 3.94
CA GLU A 84 18.19 -25.00 3.88
C GLU A 84 16.83 -25.15 4.58
N ASN A 85 16.59 -24.37 5.62
CA ASN A 85 15.39 -24.47 6.44
C ASN A 85 14.42 -23.34 6.08
N ILE A 86 13.33 -23.71 5.40
CA ILE A 86 12.23 -22.80 5.04
C ILE A 86 10.91 -23.32 5.63
N THR A 87 9.98 -22.40 5.89
CA THR A 87 8.64 -22.73 6.36
C THR A 87 7.58 -22.23 5.36
N ILE A 88 6.46 -22.93 5.29
CA ILE A 88 5.28 -22.55 4.52
C ILE A 88 4.12 -22.48 5.51
N ASP A 89 3.45 -21.34 5.53
CA ASP A 89 2.31 -21.06 6.40
C ASP A 89 1.36 -20.08 5.69
N GLU A 90 0.12 -19.99 6.14
CA GLU A 90 -0.85 -19.02 5.64
C GLU A 90 -0.77 -17.67 6.37
N GLN A 91 -1.08 -16.60 5.64
CA GLN A 91 -1.32 -15.28 6.23
C GLN A 91 -2.69 -14.77 5.80
N LEU A 92 -3.54 -14.45 6.78
CA LEU A 92 -4.82 -13.78 6.55
C LEU A 92 -4.62 -12.27 6.69
N VAL A 93 -4.94 -11.54 5.63
CA VAL A 93 -4.99 -10.07 5.65
C VAL A 93 -6.47 -9.66 5.79
N PRO A 94 -6.88 -9.04 6.91
CA PRO A 94 -8.26 -8.61 7.09
C PRO A 94 -8.61 -7.48 6.12
N PHE A 95 -9.89 -7.41 5.72
CA PHE A 95 -10.45 -6.40 4.82
C PHE A 95 -11.46 -5.52 5.54
#